data_AF-A0A2T9JIK7-F1
#
_entry.id   AF-A0A2T9JIK7-F1
#
_cell.length_a   1.000
_cell.length_b   1.000
_cell.length_c   1.000
_cell.angle_alpha   90.00
_cell.angle_beta   90.00
_cell.angle_gamma   90.00
#
_symmetry.space_group_name_H-M   'P 1'
#
loop_
_entity.id
_entity.type
_entity.pdbx_description
1 polymer ?
#
loop_
_entity_poly.entity_id
_entity_poly.type
_entity_poly.pdbx_seq_one_letter_code
_entity_poly.pdbx_strand_id
1 'polypeptide(L)'
;MDDQQDEADALLARIMMVRDDLKAGRLTLAQVEAYRRLGRTVDRITRQMDAAADIEAATALWREGAELIRTFLAEHFETPTCH
;
A
#
# COMPACT_ATOMS: atom_id res chain seq x y z
N MET A 1 10.97 5.52 -17.31
CA MET A 1 9.66 5.91 -16.74
C MET A 1 8.99 4.66 -16.13
N ASP A 2 9.79 3.65 -15.77
CA ASP A 2 9.33 2.27 -15.63
C ASP A 2 9.35 1.85 -14.15
N ASP A 3 10.34 2.33 -13.38
CA ASP A 3 10.50 2.00 -11.95
C ASP A 3 9.29 2.38 -11.07
N GLN A 4 8.62 3.51 -11.34
CA GLN A 4 7.41 3.87 -10.57
C GLN A 4 6.24 2.95 -10.88
N GLN A 5 6.11 2.52 -12.13
CA GLN A 5 5.00 1.67 -12.54
C GLN A 5 5.24 0.25 -12.04
N ASP A 6 6.46 -0.27 -12.16
CA ASP A 6 6.87 -1.55 -11.57
C ASP A 6 6.68 -1.56 -10.04
N GLU A 7 7.04 -0.48 -9.34
CA GLU A 7 6.83 -0.37 -7.89
C GLU A 7 5.34 -0.29 -7.52
N ALA A 8 4.53 0.44 -8.30
CA ALA A 8 3.08 0.49 -8.10
C ALA A 8 2.46 -0.90 -8.30
N ASP A 9 2.85 -1.63 -9.35
CA ASP A 9 2.37 -2.99 -9.62
C ASP A 9 2.79 -3.96 -8.51
N ALA A 10 4.02 -3.87 -8.00
CA ALA A 10 4.48 -4.69 -6.88
C ALA A 10 3.67 -4.41 -5.59
N LEU A 11 3.40 -3.14 -5.29
CA LEU A 11 2.56 -2.75 -4.16
C LEU A 11 1.12 -3.24 -4.33
N LEU A 12 0.53 -3.09 -5.52
CA LEU A 12 -0.80 -3.56 -5.85
C LEU A 12 -0.91 -5.08 -5.69
N ALA A 13 0.05 -5.84 -6.21
CA ALA A 13 0.10 -7.30 -6.05
C ALA A 13 0.11 -7.70 -4.56
N ARG A 14 0.89 -6.99 -3.74
CA ARG A 14 1.00 -7.25 -2.30
C ARG A 14 -0.29 -6.91 -1.55
N ILE A 15 -0.94 -5.80 -1.90
CA ILE A 15 -2.26 -5.43 -1.36
C ILE A 15 -3.32 -6.47 -1.77
N MET A 16 -3.27 -6.99 -3.01
CA MET A 16 -4.17 -8.05 -3.45
C MET A 16 -3.97 -9.34 -2.64
N MET A 17 -2.73 -9.75 -2.38
CA MET A 17 -2.45 -10.91 -1.52
C MET A 17 -3.05 -10.75 -0.12
N VAL A 18 -2.84 -9.59 0.52
CA VAL A 18 -3.42 -9.31 1.84
C VAL A 18 -4.96 -9.32 1.80
N ARG A 19 -5.55 -8.81 0.73
CA ARG A 19 -7.01 -8.84 0.53
C ARG A 19 -7.52 -10.27 0.36
N ASP A 20 -6.79 -11.14 -0.31
CA ASP A 20 -7.13 -12.55 -0.45
C ASP A 20 -7.01 -13.29 0.90
N ASP A 21 -5.98 -12.99 1.70
CA ASP A 21 -5.88 -13.50 3.08
C ASP A 21 -7.02 -13.02 3.98
N LEU A 22 -7.45 -11.76 3.82
CA LEU A 22 -8.62 -11.22 4.50
C LEU A 22 -9.88 -12.01 4.14
N LYS A 23 -10.11 -12.24 2.84
CA LYS A 23 -11.29 -12.99 2.35
C LYS A 23 -11.25 -14.45 2.77
N ALA A 24 -10.07 -15.06 2.82
CA ALA A 24 -9.86 -16.43 3.28
C ALA A 24 -9.94 -16.57 4.81
N GLY A 25 -10.06 -15.46 5.55
CA GLY A 25 -10.10 -15.48 7.02
C GLY A 25 -8.76 -15.87 7.66
N ARG A 26 -7.65 -15.72 6.92
CA ARG A 26 -6.29 -16.05 7.39
C ARG A 26 -5.65 -14.94 8.22
N LEU A 27 -6.22 -13.74 8.19
CA LEU A 27 -5.74 -12.60 8.97
C LEU A 27 -6.26 -12.63 10.41
N THR A 28 -5.38 -12.26 11.34
CA THR A 28 -5.77 -11.98 12.73
C THR A 28 -6.60 -10.70 12.82
N LEU A 29 -7.36 -10.53 13.91
CA LEU A 29 -8.13 -9.28 14.14
C LEU A 29 -7.25 -8.02 14.08
N ALA A 30 -6.03 -8.10 14.63
CA ALA A 30 -5.06 -7.00 14.56
C ALA A 30 -4.66 -6.67 13.11
N GLN A 31 -4.46 -7.68 12.27
CA GLN A 31 -4.16 -7.49 10.84
C GLN A 31 -5.36 -6.96 10.06
N VAL A 32 -6.59 -7.38 10.40
CA VAL A 32 -7.81 -6.82 9.80
C VAL A 32 -7.95 -5.34 10.12
N GLU A 33 -7.70 -4.94 11.38
CA GLU A 33 -7.68 -3.53 11.76
C GLU A 33 -6.57 -2.74 11.07
N ALA A 34 -5.37 -3.32 10.97
CA ALA A 34 -4.25 -2.73 10.24
C ALA A 34 -4.60 -2.50 8.77
N TYR A 35 -5.22 -3.48 8.10
CA TYR A 35 -5.69 -3.35 6.71
C TYR A 35 -6.71 -2.22 6.53
N ARG A 36 -7.66 -2.08 7.48
CA ARG A 36 -8.61 -0.94 7.46
C ARG A 36 -7.94 0.42 7.67
N ARG A 37 -6.88 0.48 8.48
CA ARG A 37 -6.08 1.70 8.64
C ARG A 37 -5.32 2.01 7.35
N LEU A 38 -4.71 1.01 6.73
CA LEU A 38 -4.03 1.14 5.44
C LEU A 38 -4.95 1.74 4.38
N GLY A 39 -6.17 1.21 4.22
CA GLY A 39 -7.15 1.75 3.26
C GLY A 39 -7.46 3.24 3.46
N ARG A 40 -7.54 3.71 4.72
CA ARG A 40 -7.73 5.13 5.03
C ARG A 40 -6.50 5.98 4.71
N THR A 41 -5.31 5.44 4.96
CA THR A 41 -4.06 6.11 4.62
C THR A 41 -3.90 6.26 3.11
N VAL A 42 -4.16 5.20 2.34
CA VAL A 42 -4.13 5.25 0.87
C VAL A 42 -5.15 6.25 0.33
N ASP A 43 -6.40 6.22 0.79
CA ASP A 43 -7.43 7.19 0.37
C ASP A 43 -6.99 8.63 0.61
N ARG A 44 -6.36 8.90 1.77
CA ARG A 44 -5.81 10.22 2.10
C ARG A 44 -4.71 10.64 1.13
N ILE A 45 -3.73 9.77 0.86
CA ILE A 45 -2.63 10.06 -0.06
C ILE A 45 -3.17 10.32 -1.47
N THR A 46 -4.11 9.48 -1.95
CA THR A 46 -4.72 9.66 -3.27
C THR A 46 -5.45 11.00 -3.37
N ARG A 47 -6.19 11.42 -2.34
CA ARG A 47 -6.82 12.76 -2.31
C ARG A 47 -5.79 13.89 -2.31
N GLN A 48 -4.67 13.73 -1.61
CA GLN A 48 -3.60 14.73 -1.61
C GLN A 48 -2.91 14.82 -2.98
N MET A 49 -2.72 13.68 -3.66
CA MET A 49 -2.20 13.63 -5.02
C MET A 49 -3.17 14.27 -6.03
N ASP A 50 -4.47 13.99 -5.90
CA ASP A 50 -5.51 14.59 -6.76
C ASP A 50 -5.62 16.11 -6.57
N ALA A 51 -5.39 16.58 -5.34
CA ALA A 51 -5.34 18.00 -5.00
C ALA A 51 -3.99 18.69 -5.31
N ALA A 52 -2.99 17.94 -5.77
CA ALA A 52 -1.67 18.51 -6.06
C ALA A 52 -1.73 19.41 -7.30
N ALA A 53 -1.14 20.60 -7.20
CA ALA A 53 -1.16 21.59 -8.28
C ALA A 53 -0.29 21.21 -9.49
N ASP A 54 0.76 20.40 -9.27
CA ASP A 54 1.77 20.07 -10.26
C ASP A 54 2.22 18.61 -10.17
N ILE A 55 2.70 18.07 -11.30
CA ILE A 55 3.14 16.67 -11.44
C ILE A 55 4.29 16.33 -10.50
N GLU A 56 5.20 17.27 -10.22
CA GLU A 56 6.30 17.06 -9.28
C GLU A 56 5.79 16.85 -7.84
N ALA A 57 4.79 17.63 -7.41
CA ALA A 57 4.17 17.46 -6.11
C ALA A 57 3.40 16.14 -6.01
N ALA A 58 2.67 15.77 -7.07
CA ALA A 58 2.01 14.46 -7.14
C ALA A 58 3.02 13.30 -7.10
N THR A 59 4.17 13.44 -7.74
CA THR A 59 5.25 12.43 -7.75
C THR A 59 5.91 12.30 -6.38
N ALA A 60 6.15 13.41 -5.68
CA ALA A 60 6.68 13.40 -4.32
C ALA A 60 5.71 12.72 -3.34
N LEU A 61 4.42 13.09 -3.40
CA LEU A 61 3.36 12.45 -2.61
C LEU A 61 3.21 10.97 -2.93
N TRP A 62 3.36 10.58 -4.19
CA TRP A 62 3.36 9.18 -4.58
C TRP A 62 4.52 8.41 -3.93
N ARG A 63 5.75 8.94 -3.97
CA ARG A 63 6.93 8.28 -3.39
C ARG A 63 6.80 8.11 -1.89
N GLU A 64 6.36 9.17 -1.21
CA GLU A 64 6.10 9.13 0.23
C GLU A 64 5.01 8.12 0.57
N GLY A 65 3.92 8.11 -0.21
CA GLY A 65 2.83 7.16 -0.04
C GLY A 65 3.24 5.71 -0.29
N ALA A 66 4.00 5.46 -1.35
CA ALA A 66 4.53 4.14 -1.69
C ALA A 66 5.45 3.61 -0.58
N GLU A 67 6.35 4.45 -0.06
CA GLU A 67 7.23 4.09 1.05
C GLU A 67 6.46 3.78 2.35
N LEU A 68 5.45 4.60 2.67
CA LEU A 68 4.57 4.37 3.82
C LEU A 68 3.83 3.04 3.71
N ILE A 69 3.22 2.76 2.56
CA ILE A 69 2.51 1.50 2.31
C ILE A 69 3.49 0.33 2.38
N ARG A 70 4.67 0.45 1.78
CA ARG A 70 5.70 -0.60 1.79
C ARG A 70 6.15 -0.95 3.21
N THR A 71 6.49 0.07 4.00
CA THR A 71 6.91 -0.10 5.40
C THR A 71 5.79 -0.71 6.23
N PHE A 72 4.57 -0.18 6.10
CA PHE A 72 3.40 -0.69 6.82
C PHE A 72 3.09 -2.14 6.48
N LEU A 73 3.18 -2.51 5.20
CA LEU A 73 3.01 -3.89 4.76
C LEU A 73 4.11 -4.79 5.34
N ALA A 74 5.36 -4.35 5.37
CA ALA A 74 6.45 -5.11 5.96
C ALA A 74 6.28 -5.32 7.48
N GLU A 75 5.77 -4.33 8.20
CA GLU A 75 5.57 -4.39 9.66
C GLU A 75 4.38 -5.27 10.08
N HIS A 76 3.30 -5.28 9.30
CA HIS A 76 2.04 -5.92 9.69
C HIS A 76 1.72 -7.19 8.90
N PHE A 77 2.32 -7.35 7.72
CA PHE A 77 2.07 -8.44 6.79
C PHE A 77 3.43 -8.98 6.32
N GLU A 78 4.06 -9.78 7.18
CA GLU A 78 5.29 -10.49 6.82
C GLU A 78 5.06 -11.20 5.49
N THR A 79 5.92 -10.91 4.50
CA THR A 79 5.94 -11.72 3.29
C THR A 79 6.27 -13.14 3.71
N PRO A 80 5.45 -14.14 3.35
CA PRO A 80 5.87 -15.51 3.53
C PRO A 80 7.18 -15.64 2.76
N THR A 81 8.28 -15.86 3.48
CA THR A 81 9.53 -16.27 2.86
C THR A 81 9.23 -17.60 2.19
N CYS A 82 8.96 -17.57 0.88
CA CYS A 82 8.95 -18.77 0.05
C CYS A 82 10.34 -19.39 0.19
N HIS A 83 10.40 -20.44 1.00
CA HIS A 83 11.59 -21.24 1.24
C HIS A 83 11.63 -22.41 0.25
#